data_AF-A0A2N8KWZ5-F1
#
_entry.id   AF-A0A2N8KWZ5-F1
#
_cell.length_a   1.000
_cell.length_b   1.000
_cell.length_c   1.000
_cell.angle_alpha   90.00
_cell.angle_beta   90.00
_cell.angle_gamma   90.00
#
_symmetry.space_group_name_H-M   'P 1'
#
loop_
_entity.id
_entity.type
_entity.pdbx_description
1 polymer ?
#
loop_
_entity_poly.entity_id
_entity_poly.type
_entity_poly.pdbx_seq_one_letter_code
_entity_poly.pdbx_strand_id
1 'polypeptide(L)'
;MDSNAMTDCSMSSGSRWYAQDLPAKDSLQIAAQVYGVIPTGWLALWRKTMRQLVNARTPDREFSLMYLSVDWDNGLLELDMPWADEVLTGIARRCARRSCFICRQCGKPGLLRRFDMSDVAVLCARCAAPELLHRAIDDTVKYPGLIAIGGSADDARRVPDVLRKAFVRAARRDDATGPAMDAAGFRQWVAQLQRVQSVLPPRSA
;
A
#
# COMPACT_ATOMS: atom_id res chain seq x y z
N MET A 1 60.46 23.82 40.61
CA MET A 1 59.43 24.77 40.15
C MET A 1 58.82 24.18 38.90
N ASP A 2 57.50 24.06 38.95
CA ASP A 2 56.53 23.92 37.86
C ASP A 2 56.33 22.57 37.13
N SER A 3 55.33 21.84 37.65
CA SER A 3 54.07 21.46 36.97
C SER A 3 54.10 20.67 35.65
N ASN A 4 53.66 19.40 35.68
CA ASN A 4 52.31 19.03 35.20
C ASN A 4 52.01 17.55 35.40
N ALA A 5 50.83 17.28 35.98
CA ALA A 5 50.21 15.98 36.03
C ALA A 5 49.57 15.66 34.65
N MET A 6 49.93 14.52 34.06
CA MET A 6 49.11 13.86 33.05
C MET A 6 48.56 12.57 33.65
N THR A 7 47.30 12.66 34.03
CA THR A 7 46.41 11.56 34.37
C THR A 7 46.27 10.66 33.14
N ASP A 8 46.88 9.48 33.16
CA ASP A 8 46.59 8.45 32.17
C ASP A 8 45.19 7.90 32.44
N CYS A 9 44.24 8.38 31.64
CA CYS A 9 42.89 7.88 31.60
C CYS A 9 42.91 6.44 31.10
N SER A 10 42.71 5.51 32.04
CA SER A 10 42.18 4.17 31.80
C SER A 10 41.01 4.25 30.80
N MET A 11 41.27 3.95 29.53
CA MET A 11 40.20 3.69 28.57
C MET A 11 39.62 2.32 28.91
N SER A 12 38.57 2.36 29.73
CA SER A 12 37.78 1.20 30.08
C SER A 12 37.35 0.48 28.81
N SER A 13 37.69 -0.81 28.74
CA SER A 13 36.90 -1.87 28.12
C SER A 13 35.67 -1.36 27.35
N GLY A 14 35.88 -0.97 26.10
CA GLY A 14 34.81 -0.68 25.16
C GLY A 14 33.97 -1.94 25.03
N SER A 15 32.82 -1.94 25.71
CA SER A 15 31.84 -3.01 25.67
C SER A 15 31.68 -3.45 24.21
N ARG A 16 32.03 -4.71 23.92
CA ARG A 16 31.64 -5.35 22.67
C ARG A 16 30.12 -5.44 22.69
N TRP A 17 29.43 -4.45 22.13
CA TRP A 17 27.98 -4.41 21.94
C TRP A 17 27.46 -5.45 20.92
N TYR A 18 28.36 -6.32 20.43
CA TYR A 18 28.09 -7.42 19.51
C TYR A 18 27.77 -8.71 20.28
N ALA A 19 26.62 -8.75 20.96
CA ALA A 19 26.00 -10.04 21.28
C ALA A 19 25.12 -10.42 20.08
N GLN A 20 25.38 -11.57 19.45
CA GLN A 20 24.53 -12.14 18.38
C GLN A 20 23.10 -12.48 18.87
N ASP A 21 22.90 -12.30 20.16
CA ASP A 21 21.74 -12.60 20.98
C ASP A 21 20.91 -11.34 21.31
N LEU A 22 21.19 -10.20 20.64
CA LEU A 22 20.38 -8.99 20.73
C LEU A 22 18.89 -9.32 20.48
N PRO A 23 18.00 -9.11 21.47
CA PRO A 23 16.61 -9.49 21.36
C PRO A 23 15.91 -8.74 20.21
N ALA A 24 14.93 -9.37 19.57
CA ALA A 24 14.07 -8.76 18.54
C ALA A 24 13.44 -7.41 18.94
N LYS A 25 13.45 -7.09 20.24
CA LYS A 25 13.08 -5.80 20.85
C LYS A 25 13.87 -4.61 20.29
N ASP A 26 15.16 -4.77 20.02
CA ASP A 26 15.99 -3.64 19.56
C ASP A 26 15.83 -3.42 18.05
N SER A 27 15.52 -4.48 17.30
CA SER A 27 15.07 -4.39 15.90
C SER A 27 13.78 -3.58 15.73
N LEU A 28 12.92 -3.62 16.75
CA LEU A 28 11.65 -2.91 16.75
C LEU A 28 11.83 -1.40 16.99
N GLN A 29 12.90 -0.94 17.67
CA GLN A 29 13.10 0.50 17.92
C GLN A 29 13.49 1.26 16.64
N ILE A 30 14.33 0.68 15.79
CA ILE A 30 14.74 1.28 14.49
C ILE A 30 13.53 1.46 13.56
N ALA A 31 12.52 0.59 13.67
CA ALA A 31 11.34 0.57 12.81
C ALA A 31 10.02 0.93 13.51
N ALA A 32 10.05 1.30 14.79
CA ALA A 32 8.85 1.50 15.61
C ALA A 32 7.93 2.58 15.01
N GLN A 33 8.55 3.63 14.47
CA GLN A 33 7.85 4.75 13.83
C GLN A 33 7.05 4.33 12.60
N VAL A 34 7.46 3.24 11.93
CA VAL A 34 6.89 2.83 10.64
C VAL A 34 6.01 1.58 10.75
N TYR A 35 6.17 0.79 11.82
CA TYR A 35 5.45 -0.47 11.99
C TYR A 35 3.91 -0.33 11.97
N GLY A 36 3.38 0.79 12.47
CA GLY A 36 1.94 1.07 12.49
C GLY A 36 1.34 1.37 11.11
N VAL A 37 2.17 1.63 10.10
CA VAL A 37 1.74 2.09 8.77
C VAL A 37 1.94 1.02 7.69
N ILE A 38 2.62 -0.08 8.01
CA ILE A 38 2.86 -1.16 7.04
C ILE A 38 1.58 -1.94 6.76
N PRO A 39 1.19 -2.11 5.47
CA PRO A 39 0.06 -2.94 5.10
C PRO A 39 0.15 -4.36 5.66
N THR A 40 -0.98 -4.88 6.16
CA THR A 40 -1.07 -6.17 6.88
C THR A 40 -0.46 -7.34 6.10
N GLY A 41 -0.67 -7.36 4.78
CA GLY A 41 -0.14 -8.40 3.90
C GLY A 41 1.37 -8.37 3.73
N TRP A 42 2.03 -7.25 4.03
CA TRP A 42 3.47 -7.11 3.95
C TRP A 42 4.19 -7.25 5.30
N LEU A 43 3.47 -7.34 6.41
CA LEU A 43 4.08 -7.44 7.75
C LEU A 43 5.10 -8.58 7.87
N ALA A 44 4.83 -9.74 7.25
CA ALA A 44 5.77 -10.86 7.27
C ALA A 44 7.06 -10.56 6.47
N LEU A 45 6.93 -9.92 5.30
CA LEU A 45 8.06 -9.45 4.49
C LEU A 45 8.85 -8.41 5.26
N TRP A 46 8.18 -7.39 5.80
CA TRP A 46 8.76 -6.32 6.60
C TRP A 46 9.57 -6.84 7.79
N ARG A 47 8.97 -7.72 8.62
CA ARG A 47 9.67 -8.34 9.76
C ARG A 47 10.90 -9.14 9.34
N LYS A 48 10.90 -9.75 8.16
CA LYS A 48 12.06 -10.46 7.63
C LYS A 48 13.14 -9.49 7.16
N THR A 49 12.76 -8.42 6.48
CA THR A 49 13.66 -7.37 6.02
C THR A 49 14.31 -6.65 7.19
N MET A 50 13.54 -6.27 8.23
CA MET A 50 14.09 -5.64 9.43
C MET A 50 15.12 -6.51 10.15
N ARG A 51 14.87 -7.82 10.25
CA ARG A 51 15.88 -8.75 10.79
C ARG A 51 17.17 -8.75 9.97
N GLN A 52 17.08 -8.64 8.64
CA GLN A 52 18.27 -8.56 7.79
C GLN A 52 19.02 -7.25 7.97
N LEU A 53 18.31 -6.12 8.07
CA LEU A 53 18.90 -4.80 8.30
C LEU A 53 19.63 -4.73 9.64
N VAL A 54 18.99 -5.24 10.70
CA VAL A 54 19.58 -5.28 12.06
C VAL A 54 20.80 -6.19 12.10
N ASN A 55 20.78 -7.33 11.41
CA ASN A 55 21.94 -8.21 11.34
C ASN A 55 23.09 -7.62 10.50
N ALA A 56 22.80 -6.67 9.61
CA ALA A 56 23.80 -5.96 8.81
C ALA A 56 24.35 -4.70 9.52
N ARG A 57 23.83 -4.37 10.71
CA ARG A 57 24.21 -3.20 11.52
C ARG A 57 25.69 -3.25 11.88
N THR A 58 26.35 -2.14 11.64
CA THR A 58 27.73 -1.83 12.04
C THR A 58 27.77 -0.38 12.49
N PRO A 59 28.81 0.07 13.23
CA PRO A 59 28.96 1.47 13.62
C PRO A 59 28.84 2.43 12.43
N ASP A 60 29.40 2.07 11.28
CA ASP A 60 29.34 2.89 10.05
C ASP A 60 27.93 2.95 9.43
N ARG A 61 27.09 1.94 9.66
CA ARG A 61 25.73 1.82 9.11
C ARG A 61 24.65 2.31 10.05
N GLU A 62 25.00 2.60 11.30
CA GLU A 62 24.09 3.00 12.36
C GLU A 62 23.23 4.19 11.94
N PHE A 63 23.89 5.20 11.36
CA PHE A 63 23.24 6.42 10.91
C PHE A 63 22.19 6.13 9.83
N SER A 64 22.54 5.38 8.78
CA SER A 64 21.61 5.04 7.69
C SER A 64 20.41 4.26 8.19
N LEU A 65 20.60 3.37 9.17
CA LEU A 65 19.51 2.61 9.78
C LEU A 65 18.61 3.48 10.66
N MET A 66 19.17 4.44 11.40
CA MET A 66 18.43 5.34 12.29
C MET A 66 17.45 6.26 11.53
N TYR A 67 17.79 6.61 10.29
CA TYR A 67 16.97 7.46 9.41
C TYR A 67 16.30 6.69 8.29
N LEU A 68 16.10 5.38 8.47
CA LEU A 68 15.35 4.55 7.54
C LEU A 68 13.92 5.08 7.41
N SER A 69 13.50 5.40 6.20
CA SER A 69 12.12 5.73 5.86
C SER A 69 11.50 4.65 4.99
N VAL A 70 10.17 4.63 4.93
CA VAL A 70 9.41 3.68 4.12
C VAL A 70 8.41 4.45 3.26
N ASP A 71 8.37 4.10 1.98
CA ASP A 71 7.44 4.62 0.99
C ASP A 71 6.74 3.45 0.29
N TRP A 72 5.48 3.65 -0.09
CA TRP A 72 4.74 2.70 -0.92
C TRP A 72 3.78 3.33 -1.92
N ASP A 73 3.97 4.59 -2.27
CA ASP A 73 3.10 5.32 -3.20
C ASP A 73 3.05 4.66 -4.60
N ASN A 74 4.09 3.89 -4.97
CA ASN A 74 4.15 3.15 -6.24
C ASN A 74 3.61 1.71 -6.15
N GLY A 75 2.93 1.36 -5.06
CA GLY A 75 2.39 0.01 -4.84
C GLY A 75 3.44 -1.02 -4.43
N LEU A 76 4.64 -0.58 -4.04
CA LEU A 76 5.78 -1.41 -3.61
C LEU A 76 6.20 -1.03 -2.20
N LEU A 77 6.82 -1.93 -1.45
CA LEU A 77 7.41 -1.61 -0.15
C LEU A 77 8.86 -1.13 -0.37
N GLU A 78 9.03 0.18 -0.52
CA GLU A 78 10.33 0.82 -0.75
C GLU A 78 10.91 1.33 0.56
N LEU A 79 12.22 1.12 0.71
CA LEU A 79 12.97 1.56 1.87
C LEU A 79 14.00 2.57 1.38
N ASP A 80 13.93 3.77 1.94
CA ASP A 80 14.84 4.85 1.63
C ASP A 80 15.76 5.13 2.82
N MET A 81 17.01 5.47 2.50
CA MET A 81 18.09 5.64 3.44
C MET A 81 18.94 6.84 3.00
N PRO A 82 19.38 7.70 3.93
CA PRO A 82 20.07 8.95 3.58
C PRO A 82 21.46 8.73 2.94
N TRP A 83 22.06 7.55 3.13
CA TRP A 83 23.38 7.23 2.59
C TRP A 83 23.42 5.90 1.85
N ALA A 84 24.15 5.92 0.75
CA ALA A 84 24.36 4.79 -0.14
C ALA A 84 25.32 3.75 0.48
N ASP A 85 24.80 2.87 1.32
CA ASP A 85 25.47 1.62 1.68
C ASP A 85 24.98 0.49 0.76
N GLU A 86 25.89 -0.20 0.09
CA GLU A 86 25.54 -1.24 -0.90
C GLU A 86 24.81 -2.43 -0.28
N VAL A 87 25.14 -2.82 0.95
CA VAL A 87 24.53 -3.96 1.63
C VAL A 87 23.09 -3.62 2.03
N LEU A 88 22.89 -2.47 2.66
CA LEU A 88 21.57 -2.00 3.05
C LEU A 88 20.70 -1.76 1.81
N THR A 89 21.25 -1.11 0.78
CA THR A 89 20.57 -0.91 -0.51
C THR A 89 20.20 -2.25 -1.16
N GLY A 90 21.07 -3.25 -1.08
CA GLY A 90 20.79 -4.61 -1.57
C GLY A 90 19.63 -5.28 -0.84
N ILE A 91 19.54 -5.10 0.48
CA ILE A 91 18.42 -5.59 1.30
C ILE A 91 17.13 -4.85 0.92
N ALA A 92 17.15 -3.52 0.84
CA ALA A 92 16.02 -2.68 0.45
C ALA A 92 15.46 -3.05 -0.93
N ARG A 93 16.33 -3.13 -1.96
CA ARG A 93 15.94 -3.54 -3.32
C ARG A 93 15.30 -4.93 -3.34
N ARG A 94 15.81 -5.86 -2.53
CA ARG A 94 15.23 -7.21 -2.43
C ARG A 94 13.86 -7.20 -1.75
N CYS A 95 13.65 -6.31 -0.80
CA CYS A 95 12.34 -6.09 -0.17
C CYS A 95 11.33 -5.57 -1.20
N ALA A 96 11.65 -4.47 -1.89
CA ALA A 96 10.81 -3.86 -2.93
C ALA A 96 10.44 -4.88 -4.04
N ARG A 97 11.44 -5.61 -4.55
CA ARG A 97 11.21 -6.68 -5.55
C ARG A 97 10.27 -7.77 -5.06
N ARG A 98 10.30 -8.11 -3.76
CA ARG A 98 9.41 -9.15 -3.20
C ARG A 98 8.00 -8.63 -2.99
N SER A 99 7.83 -7.37 -2.59
CA SER A 99 6.50 -6.78 -2.43
C SER A 99 5.70 -6.78 -3.74
N CYS A 100 6.35 -6.72 -4.91
CA CYS A 100 5.71 -6.81 -6.24
C CYS A 100 4.78 -8.02 -6.42
N PHE A 101 4.99 -9.09 -5.64
CA PHE A 101 4.29 -10.37 -5.79
C PHE A 101 3.42 -10.73 -4.59
N ILE A 102 3.35 -9.86 -3.58
CA ILE A 102 2.65 -10.13 -2.32
C ILE A 102 1.50 -9.13 -2.20
N CYS A 103 0.28 -9.64 -2.09
CA CYS A 103 -0.90 -8.82 -1.85
C CYS A 103 -0.74 -7.98 -0.59
N ARG A 104 -0.79 -6.64 -0.71
CA ARG A 104 -0.59 -5.72 0.42
C ARG A 104 -1.62 -5.89 1.53
N GLN A 105 -2.81 -6.40 1.22
CA GLN A 105 -3.88 -6.64 2.21
C GLN A 105 -3.72 -7.96 2.98
N CYS A 106 -3.49 -9.08 2.27
CA CYS A 106 -3.62 -10.41 2.87
C CYS A 106 -2.39 -11.31 2.77
N GLY A 107 -1.30 -10.84 2.16
CA GLY A 107 -0.03 -11.57 2.06
C GLY A 107 -0.02 -12.74 1.09
N LYS A 108 -1.14 -13.04 0.43
CA LYS A 108 -1.23 -14.04 -0.64
C LYS A 108 -0.53 -13.55 -1.91
N PRO A 109 -0.19 -14.44 -2.86
CA PRO A 109 0.30 -14.03 -4.18
C PRO A 109 -0.60 -12.97 -4.82
N GLY A 110 0.00 -11.86 -5.20
CA GLY A 110 -0.68 -10.69 -5.78
C GLY A 110 -0.05 -10.30 -7.12
N LEU A 111 -0.76 -9.42 -7.83
CA LEU A 111 -0.27 -8.80 -9.05
C LEU A 111 -0.35 -7.29 -8.88
N LEU A 112 0.57 -6.58 -9.51
CA LEU A 112 0.50 -5.12 -9.61
C LEU A 112 -0.76 -4.74 -10.40
N ARG A 113 -1.63 -3.96 -9.77
CA ARG A 113 -2.87 -3.48 -10.37
C ARG A 113 -2.87 -1.98 -10.34
N ARG A 114 -3.18 -1.40 -11.50
CA ARG A 114 -3.44 0.03 -11.63
C ARG A 114 -4.93 0.25 -11.52
N PHE A 115 -5.33 1.15 -10.64
CA PHE A 115 -6.74 1.45 -10.40
C PHE A 115 -7.14 2.80 -11.00
N ASP A 116 -6.23 3.78 -10.96
CA ASP A 116 -6.34 5.05 -11.64
C ASP A 116 -4.95 5.52 -12.13
N MET A 117 -4.82 6.78 -12.54
CA MET A 117 -3.56 7.33 -13.05
C MET A 117 -2.47 7.46 -11.98
N SER A 118 -2.86 7.52 -10.70
CA SER A 118 -1.99 7.79 -9.54
C SER A 118 -1.88 6.63 -8.57
N ASP A 119 -2.83 5.69 -8.58
CA ASP A 119 -2.93 4.66 -7.56
C ASP A 119 -2.68 3.27 -8.14
N VAL A 120 -1.62 2.66 -7.61
CA VAL A 120 -1.15 1.35 -7.96
C VAL A 120 -0.98 0.54 -6.68
N ALA A 121 -1.46 -0.70 -6.68
CA ALA A 121 -1.29 -1.60 -5.55
C ALA A 121 -1.09 -3.04 -6.00
N VAL A 122 -0.24 -3.78 -5.29
CA VAL A 122 -0.13 -5.23 -5.47
C VAL A 122 -1.26 -5.90 -4.69
N LEU A 123 -2.22 -6.48 -5.41
CA LEU A 123 -3.40 -7.12 -4.81
C LEU A 123 -3.72 -8.46 -5.48
N CYS A 124 -4.13 -9.44 -4.67
CA CYS A 124 -4.69 -10.68 -5.18
C CYS A 124 -6.11 -10.45 -5.73
N ALA A 125 -6.62 -11.35 -6.56
CA ALA A 125 -7.94 -11.17 -7.20
C ALA A 125 -9.09 -10.95 -6.19
N ARG A 126 -9.05 -11.64 -5.03
CA ARG A 126 -10.07 -11.51 -3.98
C ARG A 126 -10.05 -10.15 -3.30
N CYS A 127 -8.87 -9.56 -3.12
CA CYS A 127 -8.67 -8.25 -2.50
C CYS A 127 -8.90 -7.10 -3.49
N ALA A 128 -8.59 -7.31 -4.77
CA ALA A 128 -8.75 -6.31 -5.82
C ALA A 128 -10.21 -6.11 -6.23
N ALA A 129 -11.05 -7.16 -6.17
CA ALA A 129 -12.43 -7.06 -6.63
C ALA A 129 -13.28 -6.04 -5.83
N PRO A 130 -13.27 -6.04 -4.48
CA PRO A 130 -13.94 -4.99 -3.70
C PRO A 130 -13.40 -3.60 -4.00
N GLU A 131 -12.09 -3.46 -4.14
CA GLU A 131 -11.41 -2.17 -4.40
C GLU A 131 -11.84 -1.57 -5.75
N LEU A 132 -11.85 -2.40 -6.81
CA LEU A 132 -12.37 -2.01 -8.14
C LEU A 132 -13.84 -1.60 -8.08
N LEU A 133 -14.65 -2.34 -7.31
CA LEU A 133 -16.07 -2.05 -7.19
C LEU A 133 -16.31 -0.73 -6.42
N HIS A 134 -15.59 -0.48 -5.34
CA HIS A 134 -15.66 0.78 -4.62
C HIS A 134 -15.37 1.98 -5.54
N ARG A 135 -14.30 1.90 -6.33
CA ARG A 135 -13.92 2.99 -7.25
C ARG A 135 -14.94 3.21 -8.35
N ALA A 136 -15.42 2.12 -8.96
CA ALA A 136 -16.46 2.22 -9.97
C ALA A 136 -17.75 2.86 -9.44
N ILE A 137 -18.12 2.57 -8.18
CA ILE A 137 -19.27 3.22 -7.53
C ILE A 137 -18.98 4.70 -7.28
N ASP A 138 -17.81 5.05 -6.76
CA ASP A 138 -17.44 6.45 -6.51
C ASP A 138 -17.41 7.28 -7.79
N ASP A 139 -16.81 6.77 -8.85
CA ASP A 139 -16.79 7.44 -10.16
C ASP A 139 -18.22 7.67 -10.67
N THR A 140 -19.09 6.69 -10.43
CA THR A 140 -20.50 6.78 -10.81
C THR A 140 -21.28 7.83 -10.02
N VAL A 141 -21.00 7.94 -8.72
CA VAL A 141 -21.61 8.93 -7.82
C VAL A 141 -21.08 10.34 -8.12
N LYS A 142 -19.77 10.47 -8.36
CA LYS A 142 -19.08 11.75 -8.52
C LYS A 142 -19.33 12.38 -9.90
N TYR A 143 -19.49 11.57 -10.94
CA TYR A 143 -19.62 12.04 -12.32
C TYR A 143 -20.92 11.58 -13.01
N PRO A 144 -22.10 11.89 -12.44
CA PRO A 144 -23.38 11.40 -12.95
C PRO A 144 -23.69 11.91 -14.37
N GLY A 145 -23.23 13.12 -14.71
CA GLY A 145 -23.39 13.70 -16.05
C GLY A 145 -22.59 12.99 -17.14
N LEU A 146 -21.53 12.25 -16.78
CA LEU A 146 -20.76 11.45 -17.73
C LEU A 146 -21.41 10.08 -18.01
N ILE A 147 -22.31 9.62 -17.13
CA ILE A 147 -22.94 8.29 -17.20
C ILE A 147 -24.35 8.35 -17.83
N ALA A 148 -24.71 9.52 -18.36
CA ALA A 148 -25.96 9.83 -19.06
C ALA A 148 -27.19 9.87 -18.15
N ILE A 149 -27.53 11.07 -17.69
CA ILE A 149 -28.91 11.42 -17.37
C ILE A 149 -29.56 11.81 -18.71
N GLY A 150 -30.30 10.89 -19.33
CA GLY A 150 -31.10 11.17 -20.55
C GLY A 150 -30.52 10.71 -21.90
N GLY A 151 -29.53 9.80 -21.93
CA GLY A 151 -28.97 9.23 -23.16
C GLY A 151 -29.41 7.79 -23.44
N SER A 152 -29.38 7.39 -24.73
CA SER A 152 -29.60 6.01 -25.19
C SER A 152 -28.57 5.05 -24.59
N ALA A 153 -28.94 3.77 -24.45
CA ALA A 153 -28.12 2.67 -23.96
C ALA A 153 -26.73 2.52 -24.60
N ASP A 154 -26.55 3.05 -25.81
CA ASP A 154 -25.27 3.05 -26.51
C ASP A 154 -24.19 3.86 -25.77
N ASP A 155 -24.59 4.75 -24.84
CA ASP A 155 -23.70 5.43 -23.89
C ASP A 155 -23.26 4.53 -22.71
N ALA A 156 -23.68 3.26 -22.63
CA ALA A 156 -23.23 2.30 -21.60
C ALA A 156 -21.71 2.02 -21.62
N ARG A 157 -20.99 2.44 -22.68
CA ARG A 157 -19.52 2.47 -22.70
C ARG A 157 -18.95 3.43 -21.64
N ARG A 158 -19.71 4.44 -21.22
CA ARG A 158 -19.34 5.40 -20.17
C ARG A 158 -19.59 4.86 -18.76
N VAL A 159 -20.35 3.77 -18.61
CA VAL A 159 -20.48 3.04 -17.35
C VAL A 159 -19.23 2.18 -17.15
N PRO A 160 -18.59 2.21 -15.96
CA PRO A 160 -17.48 1.32 -15.64
C PRO A 160 -17.81 -0.14 -15.94
N ASP A 161 -16.87 -0.87 -16.56
CA ASP A 161 -17.09 -2.26 -17.03
C ASP A 161 -17.66 -3.18 -15.94
N VAL A 162 -17.19 -3.02 -14.71
CA VAL A 162 -17.62 -3.81 -13.55
C VAL A 162 -19.09 -3.57 -13.17
N LEU A 163 -19.64 -2.40 -13.49
CA LEU A 163 -21.03 -2.02 -13.22
C LEU A 163 -21.95 -2.21 -14.42
N ARG A 164 -21.41 -2.33 -15.65
CA ARG A 164 -22.19 -2.34 -16.89
C ARG A 164 -23.33 -3.37 -16.90
N LYS A 165 -23.08 -4.59 -16.45
CA LYS A 165 -24.13 -5.63 -16.38
C LYS A 165 -25.24 -5.27 -15.38
N ALA A 166 -24.89 -4.66 -14.25
CA ALA A 166 -25.87 -4.24 -13.25
C ALA A 166 -26.67 -3.04 -13.74
N PHE A 167 -26.01 -2.08 -14.40
CA PHE A 167 -26.65 -0.93 -15.04
C PHE A 167 -27.68 -1.36 -16.10
N VAL A 168 -27.29 -2.24 -17.03
CA VAL A 168 -28.19 -2.73 -18.09
C VAL A 168 -29.42 -3.46 -17.52
N ARG A 169 -29.28 -4.16 -16.40
CA ARG A 169 -30.41 -4.80 -15.70
C ARG A 169 -31.35 -3.81 -15.02
N ALA A 170 -30.81 -2.69 -14.53
CA ALA A 170 -31.59 -1.65 -13.86
C ALA A 170 -32.24 -0.68 -14.86
N ALA A 171 -31.63 -0.51 -16.04
CA ALA A 171 -32.19 0.27 -17.14
C ALA A 171 -33.46 -0.39 -17.69
N ARG A 172 -34.45 0.42 -18.07
CA ARG A 172 -35.67 -0.08 -18.69
C ARG A 172 -35.35 -0.49 -20.12
N ARG A 173 -35.80 -1.67 -20.55
CA ARG A 173 -35.76 -2.06 -21.97
C ARG A 173 -36.87 -1.33 -22.71
N ASP A 174 -36.49 -0.50 -23.68
CA ASP A 174 -37.37 -0.09 -24.77
C ASP A 174 -36.96 -0.85 -26.03
N ASP A 175 -37.92 -1.49 -26.71
CA ASP A 175 -37.68 -2.37 -27.85
C ASP A 175 -37.14 -1.59 -29.07
N ALA A 176 -37.34 -0.27 -29.12
CA ALA A 176 -36.90 0.58 -30.24
C ALA A 176 -35.50 1.19 -30.07
N THR A 177 -35.04 1.41 -28.83
CA THR A 177 -33.83 2.22 -28.53
C THR A 177 -32.83 1.55 -27.58
N GLY A 178 -33.14 0.36 -27.04
CA GLY A 178 -32.28 -0.35 -26.11
C GLY A 178 -32.47 0.07 -24.64
N PRO A 179 -31.62 -0.39 -23.71
CA PRO A 179 -31.75 -0.09 -22.28
C PRO A 179 -31.53 1.39 -21.92
N ALA A 180 -32.60 2.13 -21.63
CA ALA A 180 -32.55 3.55 -21.24
C ALA A 180 -32.73 3.74 -19.72
N MET A 181 -32.07 4.75 -19.15
CA MET A 181 -32.20 5.12 -17.73
C MET A 181 -32.52 6.62 -17.59
N ASP A 182 -33.69 6.92 -17.05
CA ASP A 182 -34.08 8.30 -16.74
C ASP A 182 -33.40 8.81 -15.45
N ALA A 183 -33.53 10.11 -15.18
CA ALA A 183 -32.91 10.74 -14.02
C ALA A 183 -33.37 10.14 -12.67
N ALA A 184 -34.62 9.70 -12.58
CA ALA A 184 -35.18 9.14 -11.35
C ALA A 184 -34.70 7.71 -11.12
N GLY A 185 -34.69 6.89 -12.17
CA GLY A 185 -34.12 5.54 -12.19
C GLY A 185 -32.63 5.56 -11.89
N PHE A 186 -31.88 6.51 -12.43
CA PHE A 186 -30.46 6.69 -12.13
C PHE A 186 -30.23 7.00 -10.64
N ARG A 187 -31.00 7.93 -10.05
CA ARG A 187 -30.91 8.21 -8.61
C ARG A 187 -31.21 6.98 -7.75
N GLN A 188 -32.22 6.20 -8.13
CA GLN A 188 -32.56 4.96 -7.43
C GLN A 188 -31.45 3.91 -7.55
N TRP A 189 -30.84 3.79 -8.73
CA TRP A 189 -29.72 2.89 -8.97
C TRP A 189 -28.47 3.30 -8.17
N VAL A 190 -28.12 4.59 -8.15
CA VAL A 190 -27.04 5.12 -7.31
C VAL A 190 -27.29 4.83 -5.83
N ALA A 191 -28.51 5.02 -5.33
CA ALA A 191 -28.85 4.68 -3.95
C ALA A 191 -28.74 3.17 -3.66
N GLN A 192 -28.94 2.29 -4.66
CA GLN A 192 -28.63 0.86 -4.53
C GLN A 192 -27.14 0.59 -4.49
N LEU A 193 -26.35 1.24 -5.35
CA LEU A 193 -24.88 1.11 -5.35
C LEU A 193 -24.26 1.55 -4.03
N GLN A 194 -24.71 2.67 -3.46
CA GLN A 194 -24.23 3.15 -2.16
C GLN A 194 -24.53 2.15 -1.02
N ARG A 195 -25.67 1.45 -1.06
CA ARG A 195 -25.99 0.36 -0.12
C ARG A 195 -25.11 -0.87 -0.31
N VAL A 196 -24.73 -1.20 -1.55
CA VAL A 196 -23.74 -2.25 -1.80
C VAL A 196 -22.39 -1.82 -1.24
N GLN A 197 -21.98 -0.58 -1.48
CA GLN A 197 -20.72 -0.03 -1.01
C GLN A 197 -20.59 -0.10 0.52
N SER A 198 -21.68 0.12 1.27
CA SER A 198 -21.67 0.08 2.73
C SER A 198 -21.43 -1.32 3.32
N VAL A 199 -21.60 -2.39 2.54
CA VAL A 199 -21.37 -3.78 2.98
C VAL A 199 -20.11 -4.40 2.38
N LEU A 200 -19.39 -3.66 1.52
CA LEU A 200 -18.09 -4.11 1.01
C LEU A 200 -17.02 -4.04 2.11
N PRO A 201 -16.00 -4.91 2.07
CA PRO A 201 -14.83 -4.78 2.92
C PRO A 201 -14.22 -3.37 2.79
N PRO A 202 -13.73 -2.77 3.88
CA PRO A 202 -13.16 -1.43 3.84
C PRO A 202 -12.00 -1.36 2.84
N ARG A 203 -11.86 -0.19 2.20
CA ARG A 203 -10.73 0.12 1.33
C ARG A 203 -9.42 -0.07 2.08
N SER A 204 -8.40 -0.47 1.33
CA SER A 204 -7.05 -0.40 1.87
C SER A 204 -6.65 1.06 2.02
N ALA A 205 -6.29 1.45 3.25
CA ALA A 205 -5.47 2.63 3.46
C ALA A 205 -4.14 2.49 2.68
#